data_AF-A0A7W8QG70-F1
#
_entry.id   AF-A0A7W8QG70-F1
#
_cell.length_a   1.000
_cell.length_b   1.000
_cell.length_c   1.000
_cell.angle_alpha   90.00
_cell.angle_beta   90.00
_cell.angle_gamma   90.00
#
_symmetry.space_group_name_H-M   'P 1'
#
loop_
_entity.id
_entity.type
_entity.pdbx_description
1 polymer ?
#
loop_
_entity_poly.entity_id
_entity_poly.type
_entity_poly.pdbx_seq_one_letter_code
_entity_poly.pdbx_strand_id
1 'polypeptide(L)' 'MDDSYDNALTETNNGLYKSELIHRRGPWRSQQALELATLEWVDWFNNRRLFGPIGDIPPAEAGQAYYRQFGNVAKAA' A
#
# COMPACT_ATOMS: atom_id res chain seq x y z
N MET A 1 -12.79 -6.38 -14.50
CA MET A 1 -12.42 -6.82 -13.14
C MET A 1 -12.41 -5.57 -12.31
N ASP A 2 -13.49 -5.36 -11.58
CA ASP A 2 -13.65 -4.36 -10.53
C ASP A 2 -14.79 -4.92 -9.69
N ASP A 3 -14.44 -5.60 -8.60
CA ASP A 3 -15.43 -6.08 -7.64
C ASP A 3 -15.50 -5.11 -6.46
N SER A 4 -16.56 -5.24 -5.66
CA SER A 4 -16.75 -4.37 -4.49
C SER A 4 -15.63 -4.52 -3.46
N TYR A 5 -14.87 -5.62 -3.52
CA TYR A 5 -13.74 -5.87 -2.63
C TYR A 5 -12.52 -5.02 -3.03
N ASP A 6 -12.18 -4.96 -4.32
CA ASP A 6 -11.13 -4.10 -4.86
C ASP A 6 -11.39 -2.61 -4.55
N ASN A 7 -12.65 -2.15 -4.66
CA ASN A 7 -13.02 -0.78 -4.29
C ASN A 7 -12.84 -0.52 -2.79
N ALA A 8 -13.35 -1.40 -1.93
CA ALA A 8 -13.24 -1.23 -0.47
C ALA A 8 -11.77 -1.24 0.01
N LEU A 9 -10.91 -2.07 -0.62
CA LEU A 9 -9.48 -2.09 -0.35
C LEU A 9 -8.81 -0.78 -0.77
N THR A 10 -9.14 -0.28 -1.96
CA THR A 10 -8.62 1.00 -2.48
C THR A 10 -9.06 2.17 -1.59
N GLU A 11 -10.32 2.21 -1.17
CA GLU A 11 -10.86 3.22 -0.25
C GLU A 11 -10.15 3.19 1.11
N THR A 12 -9.89 1.99 1.64
CA THR A 12 -9.14 1.82 2.91
C THR A 12 -7.74 2.41 2.79
N ASN A 13 -7.02 2.11 1.71
CA ASN A 13 -5.68 2.64 1.50
C ASN A 13 -5.68 4.17 1.37
N ASN A 14 -6.63 4.73 0.62
CA ASN A 14 -6.84 6.18 0.52
C ASN A 14 -7.16 6.82 1.87
N GLY A 15 -7.94 6.15 2.72
CA GLY A 15 -8.25 6.60 4.08
C GLY A 15 -7.01 6.64 4.98
N LEU A 16 -6.15 5.62 4.91
CA LEU A 16 -4.88 5.56 5.64
C LEU A 16 -3.94 6.68 5.19
N TYR A 17 -3.77 6.86 3.88
CA TYR A 17 -2.97 7.95 3.32
C TYR A 17 -3.41 9.33 3.82
N LYS A 18 -4.71 9.62 3.76
CA LYS A 18 -5.26 10.89 4.27
C LYS A 18 -5.02 11.07 5.75
N SER A 19 -5.24 10.02 6.55
CA SER A 19 -5.14 10.10 8.02
C SER A 19 -3.69 10.19 8.50
N GLU A 20 -2.80 9.37 7.96
CA GLU A 20 -1.42 9.20 8.44
C GLU A 20 -0.44 10.21 7.85
N LEU A 21 -0.67 10.66 6.62
CA LEU A 21 0.17 11.64 5.95
C LEU A 21 -0.48 13.02 5.93
N ILE A 22 -1.62 13.15 5.24
CA ILE A 22 -2.19 14.48 4.94
C ILE A 22 -2.60 15.22 6.21
N HIS A 23 -3.38 14.58 7.08
CA HIS A 23 -3.89 15.23 8.29
C HIS A 23 -2.87 15.26 9.43
N ARG A 24 -2.11 14.17 9.61
CA ARG A 24 -1.17 14.05 10.75
C ARG A 24 0.12 14.84 10.57
N ARG A 25 0.65 14.95 9.35
CA ARG A 25 1.93 15.64 9.08
C ARG A 25 1.76 17.03 8.44
N GLY A 26 0.54 17.37 8.02
CA GLY A 26 0.22 18.71 7.57
C GLY A 26 0.19 19.74 8.71
N PRO A 27 0.06 21.04 8.39
CA PRO A 27 -0.08 21.63 7.06
C PRO A 27 1.23 21.64 6.25
N TRP A 28 1.11 21.51 4.92
CA TRP A 28 2.26 21.43 4.01
C TRP A 28 2.67 22.81 3.49
N ARG A 29 3.99 23.07 3.46
CA ARG A 29 4.55 24.37 3.05
C ARG A 29 4.54 24.58 1.53
N SER A 30 4.57 23.50 0.76
CA SER A 30 4.54 23.52 -0.71
C SER A 30 4.06 22.19 -1.26
N GLN A 31 3.70 22.17 -2.53
CA GLN A 31 3.40 20.92 -3.25
C GLN A 31 4.61 19.97 -3.28
N GLN A 32 5.82 20.48 -3.50
CA GLN A 32 7.03 19.64 -3.50
C GLN A 32 7.27 18.95 -2.14
N ALA A 33 6.98 19.65 -1.03
CA ALA A 33 7.09 19.05 0.31
C ALA A 33 6.08 17.93 0.51
N LEU A 34 4.86 18.09 0.00
CA LEU A 34 3.85 17.04 0.02
C LEU A 34 4.27 15.85 -0.86
N GLU A 35 4.73 16.10 -2.10
CA GLU A 35 5.18 15.05 -3.03
C GLU A 35 6.32 14.21 -2.44
N LEU A 36 7.33 14.85 -1.84
CA LEU A 36 8.41 14.13 -1.17
C LEU A 36 7.88 13.27 -0.01
N ALA A 37 7.02 13.84 0.83
CA ALA A 37 6.46 13.11 1.96
C ALA A 37 5.54 11.96 1.52
N THR A 38 4.87 12.10 0.37
CA THR A 38 4.12 11.02 -0.28
C THR A 38 5.03 9.90 -0.73
N LEU A 39 6.16 10.19 -1.38
CA LEU A 39 7.14 9.18 -1.77
C LEU A 39 7.68 8.42 -0.54
N GLU A 40 8.02 9.15 0.52
CA GLU A 40 8.47 8.54 1.78
C GLU A 40 7.37 7.68 2.43
N TRP A 41 6.12 8.13 2.41
CA TRP A 41 4.99 7.35 2.94
C TRP A 41 4.77 6.08 2.12
N VAL A 42 4.84 6.16 0.79
CA VAL A 42 4.70 5.00 -0.11
C VAL A 42 5.83 3.98 0.09
N ASP A 43 7.08 4.42 0.22
CA ASP A 43 8.21 3.53 0.53
C ASP A 43 7.99 2.83 1.87
N TRP A 44 7.69 3.60 2.91
CA TRP A 44 7.44 3.04 4.24
C TRP A 44 6.24 2.06 4.22
N PHE A 45 5.12 2.45 3.61
CA PHE A 45 3.92 1.63 3.57
C PHE A 45 4.15 0.30 2.85
N ASN A 46 4.84 0.30 1.71
CA ASN A 46 5.03 -0.92 0.92
C ASN A 46 6.16 -1.80 1.44
N ASN A 47 7.27 -1.21 1.88
CA ASN A 47 8.51 -1.94 2.13
C ASN A 47 8.82 -2.14 3.61
N ARG A 48 8.13 -1.43 4.52
CA ARG A 48 8.49 -1.43 5.96
C ARG A 48 7.31 -1.61 6.90
N ARG A 49 6.10 -1.21 6.49
CA ARG A 49 4.90 -1.35 7.33
C ARG A 49 4.53 -2.82 7.44
N LEU A 50 4.51 -3.33 8.66
CA LEU A 50 3.98 -4.66 8.95
C LEU A 50 2.45 -4.59 9.02
N PHE A 51 1.79 -5.56 8.39
CA PHE A 51 0.34 -5.61 8.34
C PHE A 51 -0.15 -6.98 8.82
N GLY A 52 -0.70 -7.01 10.04
CA GLY A 52 -1.17 -8.24 10.69
C GLY A 52 -2.10 -9.11 9.83
N PRO A 53 -3.06 -8.55 9.07
CA PRO A 53 -3.92 -9.36 8.20
C PRO A 53 -3.20 -10.17 7.11
N ILE A 54 -1.99 -9.77 6.72
CA ILE A 54 -1.17 -10.50 5.74
C ILE A 54 0.00 -11.26 6.39
N GLY A 55 -0.03 -11.44 7.73
CA GLY A 55 0.96 -12.22 8.46
C GLY A 55 2.16 -11.42 8.95
N ASP A 56 1.96 -10.14 9.28
CA ASP A 56 3.00 -9.25 9.81
C ASP A 56 4.22 -9.11 8.90
N ILE A 57 3.99 -9.14 7.58
CA ILE A 57 5.00 -8.87 6.55
C ILE A 57 4.67 -7.57 5.79
N PRO A 58 5.67 -6.93 5.15
CA PRO A 58 5.42 -5.80 4.27
C PRO A 58 4.49 -6.14 3.09
N PRO A 59 3.61 -5.22 2.66
CA PRO A 59 2.76 -5.41 1.49
C PRO A 59 3.53 -5.82 0.22
N ALA A 60 4.72 -5.27 0.00
CA ALA A 60 5.55 -5.64 -1.15
C ALA A 60 5.99 -7.12 -1.10
N GLU A 61 6.27 -7.65 0.09
CA GLU A 61 6.62 -9.07 0.26
C GLU A 61 5.40 -9.97 0.05
N ALA A 62 4.25 -9.60 0.59
CA ALA A 62 3.00 -10.32 0.36
C ALA A 62 2.63 -10.35 -1.13
N GLY A 63 2.77 -9.21 -1.83
CA GLY A 63 2.56 -9.13 -3.27
C GLY A 63 3.51 -10.03 -4.05
N GLN A 64 4.80 -10.04 -3.70
CA GLN A 64 5.77 -10.95 -4.33
C GLN A 64 5.42 -12.43 -4.10
N ALA A 65 5.02 -12.80 -2.88
CA ALA A 65 4.61 -14.16 -2.54
C ALA A 65 3.37 -14.58 -3.36
N TYR A 66 2.37 -13.69 -3.44
CA TYR A 66 1.19 -13.87 -4.27
C TYR A 66 1.59 -14.10 -5.74
N TYR A 67 2.34 -13.18 -6.36
CA TYR A 67 2.73 -13.35 -7.77
C TYR A 67 3.59 -14.59 -8.03
N ARG A 68 4.45 -15.01 -7.09
CA ARG A 68 5.17 -16.30 -7.19
C ARG A 68 4.19 -17.47 -7.18
N GLN A 69 3.24 -17.50 -6.26
CA GLN A 69 2.24 -18.56 -6.17
C GLN A 69 1.34 -18.61 -7.42
N PHE A 70 0.82 -17.46 -7.86
CA PHE A 70 -0.05 -17.37 -9.05
C PHE A 70 0.72 -17.60 -10.35
N GLY A 71 1.97 -17.12 -10.45
CA GLY A 71 2.85 -17.39 -11.60
C GLY A 71 3.28 -18.86 -11.70
N ASN A 72 3.38 -19.56 -10.57
CA ASN A 72 3.60 -21.01 -10.54
C ASN A 72 2.35 -21.79 -10.95
N VAL A 73 1.16 -21.36 -10.52
CA VAL A 73 -0.12 -21.96 -10.96
C VAL A 73 -0.33 -21.78 -12.46
N ALA A 74 -0.01 -20.61 -13.03
CA ALA A 74 -0.11 -20.35 -14.46
C ALA A 74 0.95 -21.09 -15.31
N LYS A 75 2.11 -21.46 -14.74
CA LYS A 75 3.13 -22.28 -15.41
C LYS A 75 2.88 -23.79 -15.33
N ALA A 76 2.05 -24.23 -14.39
CA ALA A 76 1.74 -25.64 -14.15
C ALA A 76 0.41 -26.09 -14.81
N ALA A 77 -0.23 -25.22 -15.59
CA ALA A 77 -1.46 -25.47 -16.33
C ALA A 77 -1.22 -25.60 -17.84
#